data_AF-A0A959V0T4-F1
#
_entry.id   AF-A0A959V0T4-F1
#
_cell.length_a   1.000
_cell.length_b   1.000
_cell.length_c   1.000
_cell.angle_alpha   90.00
_cell.angle_beta   90.00
_cell.angle_gamma   90.00
#
_symmetry.space_group_name_H-M   'P 1'
#
loop_
_entity.id
_entity.type
_entity.pdbx_description
1 polymer ?
#
loop_
_entity_poly.entity_id
_entity_poly.type
_entity_poly.pdbx_seq_one_letter_code
_entity_poly.pdbx_strand_id
1 'polypeptide(L)'
;DGSVLAATDGSGVVHRSPAGGTTDLQASADSRTYYSLALDREGTAWACGPGSGICQVDGMSLTCSAQDRAPFDGSVYSVVPYADRILVLGQSGLAAWSPENGGRLVDLGDETGLRDLTAELNTACT
;
A
#
# COMPACT_ATOMS: atom_id res chain seq x y z
N ASP A 1 0.03 5.35 -19.54
CA ASP A 1 0.09 6.58 -20.38
C ASP A 1 1.50 7.18 -20.50
N GLY A 2 2.55 6.51 -19.98
CA GLY A 2 3.92 7.03 -19.98
C GLY A 2 4.25 7.88 -18.75
N SER A 3 3.31 8.04 -17.82
CA SER A 3 3.58 8.64 -16.52
C SER A 3 4.42 7.73 -15.64
N VAL A 4 5.00 8.30 -14.58
CA VAL A 4 5.71 7.57 -13.53
C VAL A 4 5.08 7.90 -12.20
N LEU A 5 4.83 6.85 -11.40
CA LEU A 5 4.54 6.98 -9.98
C LEU A 5 5.77 6.53 -9.17
N ALA A 6 6.09 7.25 -8.11
CA ALA A 6 7.17 6.90 -7.19
C ALA A 6 6.73 7.10 -5.74
N ALA A 7 6.82 6.07 -4.91
CA ALA A 7 6.75 6.23 -3.46
C ALA A 7 8.04 6.86 -2.94
N THR A 8 7.92 7.81 -2.02
CA THR A 8 9.06 8.58 -1.51
C THR A 8 9.05 8.66 0.01
N ASP A 9 10.21 8.94 0.58
CA ASP A 9 10.34 9.35 1.97
C ASP A 9 10.26 10.89 2.06
N GLY A 10 9.08 11.40 2.38
CA GLY A 10 8.85 12.82 2.67
C GLY A 10 8.09 13.62 1.60
N SER A 11 7.79 13.07 0.42
CA SER A 11 7.00 13.77 -0.63
C SER A 11 5.76 13.00 -1.08
N GLY A 12 5.32 12.02 -0.30
CA GLY A 12 4.17 11.20 -0.65
C GLY A 12 4.46 10.23 -1.79
N VAL A 13 3.43 9.95 -2.59
CA VAL A 13 3.56 9.32 -3.91
C VAL A 13 3.67 10.42 -4.95
N VAL A 14 4.78 10.48 -5.69
CA VAL A 14 5.00 11.48 -6.73
C VAL A 14 4.50 10.94 -8.06
N HIS A 15 3.60 11.67 -8.72
CA HIS A 15 3.23 11.46 -10.11
C HIS A 15 4.01 12.41 -11.02
N ARG A 16 4.66 11.86 -12.05
CA ARG A 16 5.37 12.60 -13.08
C ARG A 16 4.70 12.38 -14.43
N SER A 17 4.29 13.47 -15.08
CA SER A 17 3.66 13.39 -16.39
C SER A 17 4.68 13.09 -17.50
N PRO A 18 4.27 12.48 -18.63
CA PRO A 18 5.14 12.24 -19.78
C PRO A 18 5.71 13.53 -20.38
N ALA A 19 4.94 14.63 -20.31
CA ALA A 19 5.33 15.94 -20.83
C ALA A 19 6.28 16.71 -19.88
N GLY A 20 6.58 16.14 -18.70
CA GLY A 20 7.27 16.83 -17.61
C GLY A 20 6.29 17.40 -16.58
N GLY A 21 6.82 17.86 -15.45
CA GLY A 21 6.02 18.27 -14.29
C GLY A 21 5.80 17.12 -13.30
N THR A 22 5.77 17.47 -12.02
CA THR A 22 5.61 16.56 -10.89
C THR A 22 4.48 17.03 -10.00
N THR A 23 3.76 16.10 -9.41
CA THR A 23 2.70 16.37 -8.43
C THR A 23 2.80 15.37 -7.31
N ASP A 24 2.77 15.87 -6.09
CA ASP A 24 2.86 15.05 -4.88
C ASP A 24 1.45 14.64 -4.46
N LEU A 25 1.25 13.34 -4.27
CA LEU A 25 0.00 12.73 -3.83
C LEU A 25 0.18 12.24 -2.40
N GLN A 26 -0.69 12.68 -1.50
CA GLN A 26 -0.67 12.29 -0.08
C GLN A 26 -2.09 12.26 0.46
N ALA A 27 -2.38 11.31 1.35
CA ALA A 27 -3.72 11.20 1.95
C ALA A 27 -3.98 12.27 3.02
N SER A 28 -2.91 12.75 3.66
CA SER A 28 -2.95 13.84 4.64
C SER A 28 -1.60 14.58 4.66
N ALA A 29 -1.56 15.75 5.30
CA ALA A 29 -0.31 16.51 5.45
C ALA A 29 0.77 15.76 6.26
N ASP A 30 0.35 14.80 7.09
CA ASP A 30 1.24 14.03 7.97
C ASP A 30 1.68 12.69 7.34
N SER A 31 0.97 12.21 6.30
CA SER A 31 1.30 10.95 5.61
C SER A 31 2.15 11.23 4.38
N ARG A 32 3.45 11.45 4.61
CA ARG A 32 4.41 11.87 3.56
C ARG A 32 5.45 10.81 3.19
N THR A 33 5.47 9.69 3.89
CA THR A 33 6.44 8.61 3.67
C THR A 33 5.69 7.37 3.22
N TYR A 34 6.04 6.88 2.03
CA TYR A 34 5.54 5.64 1.47
C TYR A 34 6.73 4.76 1.12
N TYR A 35 6.69 3.52 1.57
CA TYR A 35 7.77 2.56 1.39
C TYR A 35 7.60 1.75 0.11
N SER A 36 6.37 1.32 -0.17
CA SER A 36 6.03 0.43 -1.26
C SER A 36 5.01 1.05 -2.20
N LEU A 37 5.13 0.72 -3.48
CA LEU A 37 4.21 1.08 -4.56
C LEU A 37 4.15 -0.09 -5.54
N ALA A 38 2.95 -0.54 -5.87
CA ALA A 38 2.72 -1.63 -6.81
C ALA A 38 1.52 -1.37 -7.71
N LEU A 39 1.56 -1.88 -8.94
CA LEU A 39 0.47 -1.78 -9.90
C LEU A 39 -0.22 -3.14 -10.02
N ASP A 40 -1.53 -3.18 -9.82
CA ASP A 40 -2.31 -4.41 -10.03
C ASP A 40 -2.63 -4.66 -11.51
N ARG A 41 -3.30 -5.79 -11.79
CA ARG A 41 -3.61 -6.20 -13.18
C ARG A 41 -4.66 -5.33 -13.85
N GLU A 42 -5.50 -4.65 -13.07
CA GLU A 42 -6.52 -3.71 -13.58
C GLU A 42 -5.93 -2.31 -13.82
N GLY A 43 -4.65 -2.11 -13.48
CA GLY A 43 -3.95 -0.84 -13.63
C GLY A 43 -4.15 0.12 -12.46
N THR A 44 -4.67 -0.36 -11.33
CA THR A 44 -4.76 0.44 -10.10
C THR A 44 -3.42 0.38 -9.37
N ALA A 45 -2.91 1.54 -8.97
CA ALA A 45 -1.69 1.62 -8.17
C ALA A 45 -2.01 1.64 -6.68
N TRP A 46 -1.24 0.88 -5.92
CA TRP A 46 -1.37 0.68 -4.48
C TRP A 46 -0.08 1.10 -3.79
N ALA A 47 -0.18 1.90 -2.74
CA ALA A 47 0.94 2.36 -1.95
C ALA A 47 0.73 2.09 -0.46
N CYS A 48 1.82 2.01 0.30
CA CYS A 48 1.76 1.93 1.74
C CYS A 48 2.98 2.55 2.41
N GLY A 49 2.84 2.90 3.68
CA GLY A 49 3.88 3.47 4.52
C GLY A 49 3.49 3.47 6.00
N PRO A 50 4.25 4.18 6.85
CA PRO A 50 3.98 4.28 8.27
C PRO A 50 2.61 4.87 8.56
N GLY A 51 1.78 4.12 9.29
CA GLY A 51 0.45 4.57 9.73
C GLY A 51 -0.52 4.91 8.59
N SER A 52 -0.16 4.68 7.32
CA SER A 52 -1.05 4.96 6.19
C SER A 52 -2.08 3.86 5.99
N GLY A 53 -1.78 2.63 6.42
CA GLY A 53 -2.51 1.45 5.96
C GLY A 53 -2.26 1.21 4.46
N ILE A 54 -3.33 0.86 3.74
CA ILE A 54 -3.33 0.47 2.33
C ILE A 54 -3.93 1.61 1.51
N CYS A 55 -3.16 2.18 0.60
CA CYS A 55 -3.57 3.36 -0.15
C CYS A 55 -3.73 3.08 -1.63
N GLN A 56 -4.87 3.48 -2.18
CA GLN A 56 -5.17 3.42 -3.60
C GLN A 56 -4.85 4.77 -4.24
N VAL A 57 -4.13 4.75 -5.37
CA VAL A 57 -3.97 5.90 -6.26
C VAL A 57 -5.08 5.83 -7.30
N ASP A 58 -5.95 6.84 -7.31
CA ASP A 58 -6.99 7.03 -8.33
C ASP A 58 -6.78 8.40 -8.99
N GLY A 59 -6.30 8.37 -10.23
CA GLY A 59 -5.86 9.57 -10.94
C GLY A 59 -4.81 10.35 -10.15
N MET A 60 -5.18 11.56 -9.71
CA MET A 60 -4.32 12.47 -8.92
C MET A 60 -4.73 12.52 -7.44
N SER A 61 -5.33 11.45 -6.92
CA SER A 61 -5.77 11.35 -5.53
C SER A 61 -5.26 10.07 -4.89
N LEU A 62 -4.99 10.15 -3.59
CA LEU A 62 -4.52 9.01 -2.80
C LEU A 62 -5.49 8.78 -1.64
N THR A 63 -6.14 7.61 -1.63
CA THR A 63 -7.13 7.24 -0.61
C THR A 63 -6.64 6.05 0.19
N CYS A 64 -6.51 6.20 1.50
CA CYS A 64 -5.98 5.17 2.38
C CYS A 64 -7.07 4.47 3.19
N SER A 65 -6.85 3.19 3.51
CA SER A 65 -7.77 2.32 4.23
C SER A 65 -7.03 1.41 5.20
N ALA A 66 -7.79 0.90 6.19
CA ALA A 66 -7.32 -0.12 7.14
C ALA A 66 -6.12 0.26 8.02
N GLN A 67 -5.80 1.54 8.15
CA GLN A 67 -4.69 2.04 8.98
C GLN A 67 -4.79 1.60 10.46
N ASP A 68 -6.01 1.46 10.99
CA ASP A 68 -6.30 1.10 12.39
C ASP A 68 -6.92 -0.30 12.53
N ARG A 69 -6.73 -1.19 11.53
CA ARG A 69 -7.32 -2.54 11.52
C ARG A 69 -6.25 -3.60 11.74
N ALA A 70 -6.52 -4.54 12.65
CA ALA A 70 -5.75 -5.77 12.82
C ALA A 70 -5.63 -6.53 11.47
N PRO A 71 -4.49 -7.20 11.19
CA PRO A 71 -3.40 -7.54 12.13
C PRO A 71 -2.32 -6.48 12.28
N PHE A 72 -2.49 -5.30 11.68
CA PHE A 72 -1.45 -4.27 11.71
C PHE A 72 -1.68 -3.33 12.90
N ASP A 73 -0.64 -3.15 13.72
CA ASP A 73 -0.61 -2.21 14.85
C ASP A 73 0.35 -1.03 14.60
N GLY A 74 0.64 -0.75 13.33
CA GLY A 74 1.62 0.26 12.94
C GLY A 74 1.88 0.30 11.43
N SER A 75 3.16 0.24 11.06
CA SER A 75 3.61 0.43 9.68
C SER A 75 3.28 -0.75 8.78
N VAL A 76 2.74 -0.43 7.59
CA VAL A 76 2.68 -1.37 6.47
C VAL A 76 3.94 -1.21 5.63
N TYR A 77 4.65 -2.31 5.41
CA TYR A 77 5.97 -2.32 4.77
C TYR A 77 5.92 -2.69 3.30
N SER A 78 4.90 -3.43 2.89
CA SER A 78 4.76 -3.84 1.50
C SER A 78 3.31 -4.09 1.11
N VAL A 79 2.98 -3.71 -0.12
CA VAL A 79 1.74 -4.07 -0.81
C VAL A 79 2.09 -4.81 -2.08
N VAL A 80 1.51 -5.99 -2.26
CA VAL A 80 1.81 -6.88 -3.37
C VAL A 80 0.51 -7.34 -4.01
N PRO A 81 0.21 -6.92 -5.25
CA PRO A 81 -0.97 -7.40 -5.97
C PRO A 81 -0.95 -8.92 -6.16
N TYR A 82 -2.03 -9.59 -5.78
CA TYR A 82 -2.21 -11.03 -5.88
C TYR A 82 -3.65 -11.34 -6.30
N ALA A 83 -3.83 -11.82 -7.53
CA ALA A 83 -5.13 -11.98 -8.16
C ALA A 83 -5.97 -10.68 -8.09
N ASP A 84 -7.15 -10.73 -7.49
CA ASP A 84 -8.10 -9.65 -7.22
C ASP A 84 -7.87 -8.96 -5.85
N ARG A 85 -6.81 -9.35 -5.14
CA ARG A 85 -6.47 -8.92 -3.79
C ARG A 85 -5.11 -8.26 -3.76
N ILE A 86 -4.82 -7.62 -2.63
CA ILE A 86 -3.49 -7.13 -2.28
C ILE A 86 -3.02 -7.95 -1.08
N LEU A 87 -1.88 -8.62 -1.20
CA LEU A 87 -1.15 -9.13 -0.05
C LEU A 87 -0.47 -7.94 0.64
N VAL A 88 -0.67 -7.87 1.95
CA VAL A 88 -0.23 -6.75 2.78
C VAL A 88 0.66 -7.30 3.86
N LEU A 89 1.90 -6.81 3.90
CA LEU A 89 2.88 -7.19 4.90
C LEU A 89 3.17 -5.99 5.78
N GLY A 90 2.89 -6.13 7.07
CA GLY A 90 3.28 -5.18 8.09
C GLY A 90 4.48 -5.71 8.88
N GLN A 91 4.89 -4.97 9.91
CA GLN A 91 5.99 -5.37 10.78
C GLN A 91 5.81 -6.76 11.39
N SER A 92 4.58 -7.10 11.80
CA SER A 92 4.24 -8.32 12.56
C SER A 92 3.08 -9.11 11.95
N GLY A 93 2.56 -8.67 10.80
CA GLY A 93 1.30 -9.17 10.25
C GLY A 93 1.38 -9.49 8.76
N LEU A 94 0.59 -10.47 8.35
CA LEU A 94 0.34 -10.82 6.96
C LEU A 94 -1.16 -10.87 6.73
N ALA A 95 -1.66 -10.09 5.78
CA ALA A 95 -3.07 -10.06 5.46
C ALA A 95 -3.34 -10.03 3.96
N ALA A 96 -4.55 -10.42 3.57
CA ALA A 96 -5.08 -10.17 2.24
C ALA A 96 -6.16 -9.09 2.31
N TRP A 97 -6.00 -8.06 1.48
CA TRP A 97 -6.97 -6.98 1.29
C TRP A 97 -7.77 -7.19 0.01
N SER A 98 -9.09 -7.16 0.12
CA SER A 98 -10.01 -7.07 -1.00
C SER A 98 -10.63 -5.67 -1.03
N PRO A 99 -10.39 -4.84 -2.05
CA PRO A 99 -10.85 -3.45 -2.05
C PRO A 99 -12.36 -3.28 -2.31
N GLU A 100 -13.01 -4.32 -2.82
CA GLU A 100 -14.45 -4.35 -3.08
C GLU A 100 -15.33 -4.08 -1.84
N ASN A 101 -16.50 -3.47 -2.04
CA ASN A 101 -17.54 -3.28 -1.02
C ASN A 101 -17.06 -2.61 0.29
N GLY A 102 -16.17 -1.62 0.20
CA GLY A 102 -15.67 -0.89 1.38
C GLY A 102 -14.50 -1.58 2.09
N GLY A 103 -13.96 -2.64 1.48
CA GLY A 103 -12.67 -3.18 1.86
C GLY A 103 -12.74 -4.25 2.94
N ARG A 104 -12.34 -5.48 2.59
CA ARG A 104 -12.20 -6.60 3.53
C ARG A 104 -10.74 -6.92 3.76
N LEU A 105 -10.32 -6.95 5.02
CA LEU A 105 -9.00 -7.39 5.43
C LEU A 105 -9.11 -8.77 6.09
N VAL A 106 -8.32 -9.73 5.61
CA VAL A 106 -8.27 -11.10 6.14
C VAL A 106 -6.88 -11.33 6.72
N ASP A 107 -6.79 -11.65 8.01
CA ASP A 107 -5.53 -11.99 8.68
C ASP A 107 -5.09 -13.40 8.27
N LEU A 108 -4.14 -13.46 7.34
CA LEU A 108 -3.60 -14.73 6.85
C LEU A 108 -2.64 -15.35 7.87
N GLY A 109 -1.98 -14.53 8.69
CA GLY A 109 -1.09 -15.00 9.75
C GLY A 109 -1.85 -15.88 10.75
N ASP A 110 -3.01 -15.42 11.21
CA ASP A 110 -3.84 -16.23 12.11
C ASP A 110 -4.48 -17.43 11.39
N GLU A 111 -5.02 -17.26 10.17
CA GLU A 111 -5.65 -18.36 9.42
C GLU A 111 -4.70 -19.52 9.10
N THR A 112 -3.43 -19.20 8.84
CA THR A 112 -2.41 -20.20 8.47
C THR A 112 -1.52 -20.63 9.63
N GLY A 113 -1.65 -19.99 10.79
CA GLY A 113 -0.77 -20.19 11.94
C GLY A 113 0.64 -19.63 11.76
N LEU A 114 0.87 -18.80 10.73
CA LEU A 114 2.11 -18.06 10.52
C LEU A 114 2.19 -16.87 11.49
N ARG A 115 2.52 -17.17 12.74
CA ARG A 115 2.71 -16.19 13.81
C ARG A 115 4.17 -15.73 13.86
N ASP A 116 4.39 -14.53 14.40
CA ASP A 116 5.73 -13.93 14.59
C ASP A 116 6.50 -13.69 13.28
N LEU A 117 5.79 -13.49 12.17
CA LEU A 117 6.40 -13.05 10.92
C LEU A 117 7.01 -11.67 11.10
N THR A 118 8.27 -11.52 10.65
CA THR A 118 8.91 -10.21 10.51
C THR A 118 9.12 -9.94 9.03
N ALA A 119 8.62 -8.81 8.54
CA ALA A 119 8.90 -8.33 7.20
C ALA A 119 9.89 -7.17 7.24
N GLU A 120 10.77 -7.11 6.25
CA GLU A 120 11.60 -5.94 5.99
C GLU A 120 10.88 -4.99 5.02
N LEU A 121 11.34 -3.74 4.95
CA LEU A 121 10.81 -2.75 4.00
C LEU A 121 10.88 -3.28 2.56
N ASN A 122 9.76 -3.15 1.83
CA ASN A 122 9.63 -3.63 0.45
C ASN A 122 9.81 -5.13 0.24
N THR A 123 9.71 -5.94 1.30
CA THR A 123 9.65 -7.40 1.15
C THR A 123 8.46 -7.78 0.28
N ALA A 124 8.70 -8.51 -0.80
CA ALA A 124 7.65 -9.02 -1.67
C ALA A 124 7.78 -10.54 -1.81
N CYS A 125 6.64 -11.23 -1.71
CA CYS A 125 6.53 -12.66 -2.01
C CYS A 125 5.22 -12.85 -2.77
N THR A 126 5.27 -13.58 -3.89
CA THR A 126 4.14 -13.88 -4.78
C THR A 126 4.12 -15.35 -5.12
#